data_AF-A0A1D9P7I1-F1
#
_entry.id   AF-A0A1D9P7I1-F1
#
_cell.length_a   1.000
_cell.length_b   1.000
_cell.length_c   1.000
_cell.angle_alpha   90.00
_cell.angle_beta   90.00
_cell.angle_gamma   90.00
#
_symmetry.space_group_name_H-M   'P 1'
#
loop_
_entity.id
_entity.type
_entity.pdbx_description
1 polymer ?
#
loop_
_entity_poly.entity_id
_entity_poly.type
_entity_poly.pdbx_seq_one_letter_code
_entity_poly.pdbx_strand_id
1 'polypeptide(L)'
;MLQLIRKPIRKLFLSYNQRRMSNVPFVIISDNCWGAEIYKEFNRPYNTPFVGLFFHSPCFIRLLEDFNYYMEQPLHFVSKTKYPISEPNYPIALLGKDVEVHFLHYKDEAEATAKWLRRLERMKQNSEWNNYYFKFSVETDKTEEVKDLLDRFYSLAFKNKLSFATSAYQSANHILIKEDKLPDGLSLYSISRILFDVEYWLINGKIKNTFWNTLVKRI
;
A
#
# COMPACT_ATOMS: atom_id res chain seq x y z
N MET A 1 10.07 5.93 -20.83
CA MET A 1 9.95 7.35 -21.27
C MET A 1 9.22 8.21 -20.23
N LEU A 2 9.68 8.20 -18.97
CA LEU A 2 9.31 9.17 -17.91
C LEU A 2 10.08 10.51 -18.05
N GLN A 3 10.78 10.69 -19.17
CA GLN A 3 11.77 11.75 -19.40
C GLN A 3 11.19 13.04 -20.02
N LEU A 4 9.88 13.09 -20.31
CA LEU A 4 9.30 14.21 -21.07
C LEU A 4 8.90 15.43 -20.22
N ILE A 5 8.97 15.35 -18.89
CA ILE A 5 8.85 16.54 -18.02
C ILE A 5 10.27 17.02 -17.72
N ARG A 6 10.65 18.18 -18.28
CA ARG A 6 11.95 18.84 -17.98
C ARG A 6 12.16 18.86 -16.45
N LYS A 7 13.31 18.37 -15.98
CA LYS A 7 13.70 18.27 -14.56
C LYS A 7 13.25 19.45 -13.66
N PRO A 8 13.39 20.74 -14.06
CA PRO A 8 12.92 21.86 -13.23
C PRO A 8 11.39 21.92 -13.05
N ILE A 9 10.61 21.58 -14.07
CA ILE A 9 9.14 21.57 -14.02
C ILE A 9 8.66 20.48 -13.05
N ARG A 10 9.33 19.31 -13.08
CA ARG A 10 9.07 18.22 -12.12
C ARG A 10 9.36 18.68 -10.68
N LYS A 11 10.48 19.38 -10.44
CA LYS A 11 10.82 19.90 -9.12
C LYS A 11 9.80 20.91 -8.59
N LEU A 12 9.35 21.83 -9.44
CA LEU A 12 8.32 22.82 -9.09
C LEU A 12 6.98 22.16 -8.76
N PHE A 13 6.55 21.19 -9.58
CA PHE A 13 5.33 20.43 -9.35
C PHE A 13 5.37 19.64 -8.03
N LEU A 14 6.50 18.98 -7.74
CA LEU A 14 6.70 18.27 -6.47
C LEU A 14 6.67 19.22 -5.28
N SER A 15 7.35 20.36 -5.35
CA SER A 15 7.32 21.37 -4.27
C SER A 15 5.92 21.95 -4.04
N TYR A 16 5.14 22.16 -5.11
CA TYR A 16 3.75 22.59 -4.99
C TYR A 16 2.88 21.53 -4.30
N ASN A 17 2.96 20.26 -4.73
CA ASN A 17 2.19 19.18 -4.12
C ASN A 17 2.60 18.92 -2.67
N GLN A 18 3.90 18.97 -2.34
CA GLN A 18 4.37 18.90 -0.96
C GLN A 18 3.73 19.96 -0.07
N ARG A 19 3.62 21.20 -0.55
CA ARG A 19 2.95 22.29 0.19
C ARG A 19 1.44 22.06 0.29
N ARG A 20 0.80 21.59 -0.78
CA ARG A 20 -0.65 21.30 -0.80
C ARG A 20 -1.03 20.15 0.13
N MET A 21 -0.16 19.14 0.25
CA MET A 21 -0.41 17.91 1.00
C MET A 21 0.14 17.94 2.44
N SER A 22 0.83 19.01 2.84
CA SER A 22 1.51 19.11 4.15
C SER A 22 0.54 18.89 5.33
N ASN A 23 -0.65 19.48 5.25
CA ASN A 23 -1.67 19.46 6.28
C ASN A 23 -2.81 18.47 6.01
N VAL A 24 -2.76 17.70 4.92
CA VAL A 24 -3.80 16.70 4.62
C VAL A 24 -3.55 15.48 5.51
N PRO A 25 -4.43 15.16 6.49
CA PRO A 25 -4.23 13.98 7.32
C PRO A 25 -4.47 12.71 6.50
N PHE A 26 -3.51 11.79 6.50
CA PHE A 26 -3.71 10.46 5.94
C PHE A 26 -2.88 9.43 6.70
N VAL A 27 -3.37 8.20 6.77
CA VAL A 27 -2.70 6.99 7.25
C VAL A 27 -2.87 5.95 6.16
N ILE A 28 -1.77 5.50 5.55
CA ILE A 28 -1.84 4.49 4.50
C ILE A 28 -1.55 3.11 5.10
N ILE A 29 -2.50 2.20 4.91
CA ILE A 29 -2.38 0.77 5.18
C ILE A 29 -2.17 0.10 3.82
N SER A 30 -0.95 -0.38 3.57
CA SER A 30 -0.53 -0.91 2.28
C SER A 30 0.16 -2.26 2.50
N ASP A 31 -0.19 -3.22 1.66
CA ASP A 31 0.38 -4.57 1.66
C ASP A 31 1.84 -4.63 1.19
N ASN A 32 2.36 -3.54 0.61
CA ASN A 32 3.75 -3.45 0.17
C ASN A 32 4.28 -2.00 0.22
N CYS A 33 5.50 -1.79 -0.29
CA CYS A 33 6.21 -0.51 -0.27
C CYS A 33 5.53 0.66 -1.01
N TRP A 34 4.44 0.45 -1.75
CA TRP A 34 3.71 1.51 -2.46
C TRP A 34 3.35 2.69 -1.56
N GLY A 35 2.80 2.42 -0.37
CA GLY A 35 2.40 3.47 0.57
C GLY A 35 3.58 4.30 1.09
N ALA A 36 4.74 3.66 1.30
CA ALA A 36 5.93 4.33 1.80
C ALA A 36 6.45 5.40 0.83
N GLU A 37 6.33 5.18 -0.47
CA GLU A 37 6.75 6.15 -1.50
C GLU A 37 5.93 7.44 -1.46
N ILE A 38 4.64 7.36 -1.11
CA ILE A 38 3.78 8.54 -0.93
C ILE A 38 4.28 9.42 0.23
N TYR A 39 4.65 8.81 1.35
CA TYR A 39 5.23 9.56 2.48
C TYR A 39 6.56 10.22 2.10
N LYS A 40 7.43 9.51 1.37
CA LYS A 40 8.71 10.06 0.88
C LYS A 40 8.48 11.24 -0.05
N GLU A 41 7.56 11.11 -0.99
CA GLU A 41 7.22 12.19 -1.93
C GLU A 41 6.78 13.46 -1.21
N PHE A 42 5.91 13.33 -0.21
CA PHE A 42 5.40 14.47 0.55
C PHE A 42 6.30 14.89 1.71
N ASN A 43 7.48 14.28 1.87
CA ASN A 43 8.40 14.50 2.98
C ASN A 43 7.70 14.42 4.36
N ARG A 44 6.81 13.43 4.52
CA ARG A 44 6.02 13.24 5.73
C ARG A 44 6.60 12.15 6.63
N PRO A 45 6.49 12.32 7.96
CA PRO A 45 6.79 11.22 8.87
C PRO A 45 5.82 10.06 8.62
N TYR A 46 6.34 8.82 8.63
CA TYR A 46 5.50 7.63 8.54
C TYR A 46 4.61 7.48 9.78
N ASN A 47 3.33 7.81 9.69
CA ASN A 47 2.31 7.57 10.73
C ASN A 47 1.58 6.22 10.51
N THR A 48 2.31 5.23 9.99
CA THR A 48 1.84 3.89 9.70
C THR A 48 3.02 2.91 9.89
N PRO A 49 2.80 1.73 10.49
CA PRO A 49 3.84 0.70 10.59
C PRO A 49 4.11 -0.03 9.26
N PHE A 50 3.21 0.10 8.27
CA PHE A 50 3.23 -0.55 6.95
C PHE A 50 4.29 0.04 6.00
N VAL A 51 5.54 0.08 6.42
CA VAL A 51 6.66 0.71 5.71
C VAL A 51 7.85 -0.22 5.69
N GLY A 52 8.40 -0.44 4.49
CA GLY A 52 9.59 -1.27 4.31
C GLY A 52 9.33 -2.77 4.48
N LEU A 53 8.06 -3.18 4.41
CA LEU A 53 7.59 -4.53 4.64
C LEU A 53 6.57 -4.91 3.56
N PHE A 54 6.22 -6.18 3.50
CA PHE A 54 5.08 -6.64 2.71
C PHE A 54 4.29 -7.75 3.40
N PHE A 55 3.08 -7.94 2.91
CA PHE A 55 2.20 -9.05 3.24
C PHE A 55 1.83 -9.77 1.94
N HIS A 56 1.84 -11.09 1.98
CA HIS A 56 1.17 -11.88 0.95
C HIS A 56 -0.34 -11.64 0.98
N SER A 57 -1.00 -11.77 -0.17
CA SER A 57 -2.40 -11.36 -0.35
C SER A 57 -3.37 -12.00 0.65
N PRO A 58 -3.29 -13.32 0.95
CA PRO A 58 -4.14 -13.94 1.97
C PRO A 58 -3.91 -13.39 3.38
N CYS A 59 -2.65 -13.11 3.76
CA CYS A 59 -2.31 -12.52 5.05
C CYS A 59 -2.83 -11.09 5.18
N PHE A 60 -2.70 -10.29 4.12
CA PHE A 60 -3.17 -8.90 4.15
C PHE A 60 -4.69 -8.81 4.28
N ILE A 61 -5.44 -9.60 3.50
CA ILE A 61 -6.91 -9.62 3.63
C ILE A 61 -7.33 -10.12 5.00
N ARG A 62 -6.70 -11.19 5.51
CA ARG A 62 -6.97 -11.68 6.86
C ARG A 62 -6.72 -10.61 7.93
N LEU A 63 -5.62 -9.87 7.81
CA LEU A 63 -5.31 -8.73 8.68
C LEU A 63 -6.41 -7.67 8.62
N LEU A 64 -6.89 -7.33 7.42
CA LEU A 64 -7.89 -6.29 7.23
C LEU A 64 -9.28 -6.68 7.74
N GLU A 65 -9.65 -7.97 7.67
CA GLU A 65 -10.92 -8.50 8.19
C GLU A 65 -11.07 -8.34 9.72
N ASP A 66 -9.94 -8.30 10.44
CA ASP A 66 -9.92 -8.07 11.89
C ASP A 66 -8.81 -7.09 12.29
N PHE A 67 -8.79 -5.95 11.62
CA PHE A 67 -7.68 -4.99 11.68
C PHE A 67 -7.33 -4.57 13.10
N ASN A 68 -8.32 -4.25 13.93
CA ASN A 68 -8.07 -3.81 15.30
C ASN A 68 -7.43 -4.90 16.14
N TYR A 69 -7.90 -6.15 16.05
CA TYR A 69 -7.29 -7.28 16.76
C TYR A 69 -5.81 -7.43 16.39
N TYR A 70 -5.48 -7.44 15.08
CA TYR A 70 -4.11 -7.65 14.61
C TYR A 70 -3.17 -6.49 14.97
N MET A 71 -3.67 -5.25 15.03
CA MET A 71 -2.87 -4.09 15.45
C MET A 71 -2.55 -4.10 16.95
N GLU A 72 -3.21 -4.91 17.76
CA GLU A 72 -2.89 -5.13 19.17
C GLU A 72 -2.00 -6.35 19.41
N GLN A 73 -1.73 -7.16 18.39
CA GLN A 73 -0.90 -8.36 18.57
C GLN A 73 0.60 -8.02 18.61
N PRO A 74 1.37 -8.69 19.49
CA PRO A 74 2.83 -8.61 19.44
C PRO A 74 3.36 -9.27 18.16
N LEU A 75 4.58 -8.88 17.77
CA LEU A 75 5.31 -9.54 16.70
C LEU A 75 5.95 -10.83 17.23
N HIS A 76 5.58 -11.97 16.65
CA HIS A 76 6.21 -13.26 16.94
C HIS A 76 7.09 -13.69 15.78
N PHE A 77 8.41 -13.49 15.90
CA PHE A 77 9.33 -13.80 14.81
C PHE A 77 9.46 -15.30 14.55
N VAL A 78 9.54 -15.66 13.28
CA VAL A 78 9.67 -17.03 12.79
C VAL A 78 10.79 -17.12 11.76
N SER A 79 11.50 -18.25 11.75
CA SER A 79 12.61 -18.48 10.81
C SER A 79 12.16 -19.06 9.47
N LYS A 80 10.90 -19.49 9.36
CA LYS A 80 10.33 -20.09 8.16
C LYS A 80 9.04 -19.39 7.79
N THR A 81 8.91 -19.09 6.50
CA THR A 81 7.67 -18.61 5.90
C THR A 81 6.74 -19.76 5.55
N LYS A 82 5.42 -19.53 5.57
CA LYS A 82 4.45 -20.48 5.00
C LYS A 82 4.36 -20.41 3.47
N TYR A 83 4.97 -19.40 2.86
CA TYR A 83 4.97 -19.16 1.43
C TYR A 83 6.18 -19.81 0.75
N PRO A 84 6.12 -20.13 -0.55
CA PRO A 84 7.20 -20.81 -1.27
C PRO A 84 8.35 -19.85 -1.63
N ILE A 85 8.96 -19.21 -0.62
CA ILE A 85 10.15 -18.36 -0.75
C ILE A 85 11.34 -19.11 -0.18
N SER A 86 12.39 -19.26 -0.99
CA SER A 86 13.64 -19.88 -0.54
C SER A 86 14.42 -18.91 0.35
N GLU A 87 14.73 -19.36 1.57
CA GLU A 87 15.68 -18.74 2.52
C GLU A 87 15.62 -17.20 2.59
N PRO A 88 14.51 -16.63 3.12
CA PRO A 88 14.41 -15.19 3.29
C PRO A 88 15.51 -14.67 4.21
N ASN A 89 16.20 -13.62 3.77
CA ASN A 89 17.32 -12.99 4.49
C ASN A 89 16.90 -11.75 5.30
N TYR A 90 15.62 -11.68 5.67
CA TYR A 90 15.02 -10.57 6.40
C TYR A 90 14.07 -11.12 7.49
N PRO A 91 13.75 -10.33 8.54
CA PRO A 91 12.88 -10.77 9.61
C PRO A 91 11.46 -11.07 9.11
N ILE A 92 10.87 -12.15 9.61
CA ILE A 92 9.48 -12.54 9.36
C ILE A 92 8.81 -12.69 10.72
N ALA A 93 7.63 -12.11 10.88
CA ALA A 93 6.86 -12.28 12.11
C ALA A 93 5.41 -12.68 11.82
N LEU A 94 4.80 -13.32 12.80
CA LEU A 94 3.37 -13.55 12.89
C LEU A 94 2.74 -12.47 13.77
N LEU A 95 1.64 -11.90 13.32
CA LEU A 95 0.68 -11.18 14.14
C LEU A 95 -0.44 -12.15 14.52
N GLY A 96 -0.70 -12.30 15.82
CA GLY A 96 -1.58 -13.35 16.32
C GLY A 96 -0.98 -14.72 16.06
N LYS A 97 -1.68 -15.57 15.30
CA LYS A 97 -1.22 -16.95 15.00
C LYS A 97 -1.02 -17.24 13.50
N ASP A 98 -1.48 -16.36 12.62
CA ASP A 98 -1.75 -16.72 11.22
C ASP A 98 -1.34 -15.66 10.19
N VAL A 99 -1.24 -14.39 10.57
CA VAL A 99 -0.87 -13.29 9.66
C VAL A 99 0.64 -13.11 9.65
N GLU A 100 1.27 -13.48 8.54
CA GLU A 100 2.71 -13.32 8.31
C GLU A 100 3.03 -11.96 7.71
N VAL A 101 3.97 -11.23 8.34
CA VAL A 101 4.54 -9.97 7.87
C VAL A 101 6.02 -10.15 7.56
N HIS A 102 6.43 -9.68 6.37
CA HIS A 102 7.79 -9.80 5.87
C HIS A 102 8.49 -8.44 5.93
N PHE A 103 9.49 -8.29 6.80
CA PHE A 103 10.20 -7.03 7.03
C PHE A 103 11.37 -6.84 6.05
N LEU A 104 11.06 -6.76 4.76
CA LEU A 104 12.02 -6.77 3.63
C LEU A 104 13.19 -5.78 3.76
N HIS A 105 12.96 -4.59 4.32
CA HIS A 105 13.98 -3.52 4.43
C HIS A 105 14.50 -3.33 5.86
N TYR A 106 14.56 -4.41 6.63
CA TYR A 106 15.01 -4.40 8.01
C TYR A 106 16.16 -5.37 8.18
N LYS A 107 17.16 -4.96 8.95
CA LYS A 107 18.38 -5.71 9.22
C LYS A 107 18.10 -6.92 10.11
N ASP A 108 17.30 -6.74 11.14
CA ASP A 108 17.06 -7.73 12.20
C ASP A 108 15.71 -7.51 12.91
N GLU A 109 15.34 -8.48 13.74
CA GLU A 109 14.09 -8.51 14.51
C GLU A 109 13.96 -7.31 15.47
N ALA A 110 15.08 -6.84 16.01
CA ALA A 110 15.12 -5.70 16.92
C ALA A 110 14.77 -4.39 16.19
N GLU A 111 15.37 -4.17 15.02
CA GLU A 111 15.03 -3.03 14.16
C GLU A 111 13.57 -3.07 13.71
N ALA A 112 13.08 -4.25 13.30
CA ALA A 112 11.68 -4.47 12.91
C ALA A 112 10.73 -4.09 14.04
N THR A 113 10.95 -4.62 15.24
CA THR A 113 10.14 -4.36 16.43
C THR A 113 10.14 -2.87 16.80
N ALA A 114 11.32 -2.27 16.92
CA ALA A 114 11.46 -0.88 17.35
C ALA A 114 10.75 0.09 16.39
N LYS A 115 10.91 -0.12 15.08
CA LYS A 115 10.26 0.72 14.06
C LYS A 115 8.76 0.44 13.96
N TRP A 116 8.32 -0.82 14.04
CA TRP A 116 6.91 -1.20 14.02
C TRP A 116 6.16 -0.53 15.17
N LEU A 117 6.59 -0.77 16.41
CA LEU A 117 5.92 -0.22 17.60
C LEU A 117 5.88 1.31 17.58
N ARG A 118 7.02 1.98 17.32
CA ARG A 118 7.06 3.46 17.24
C ARG A 118 6.14 4.03 16.16
N ARG A 119 5.96 3.33 15.04
CA ARG A 119 5.08 3.77 13.95
C ARG A 119 3.62 3.44 14.23
N LEU A 120 3.34 2.30 14.85
CA LEU A 120 2.04 1.89 15.33
C LEU A 120 1.49 2.88 16.37
N GLU A 121 2.32 3.30 17.33
CA GLU A 121 1.96 4.34 18.30
C GLU A 121 1.55 5.65 17.62
N ARG A 122 2.32 6.11 16.62
CA ARG A 122 1.96 7.30 15.83
C ARG A 122 0.70 7.11 15.01
N MET A 123 0.45 5.90 14.52
CA MET A 123 -0.78 5.56 13.80
C MET A 123 -1.99 5.66 14.73
N LYS A 124 -1.89 5.09 15.94
CA LYS A 124 -2.96 5.08 16.97
C LYS A 124 -3.35 6.47 17.48
N GLN A 125 -2.50 7.48 17.29
CA GLN A 125 -2.82 8.88 17.59
C GLN A 125 -3.92 9.47 16.67
N ASN A 126 -4.25 8.81 15.56
CA ASN A 126 -5.29 9.26 14.64
C ASN A 126 -6.60 8.48 14.88
N SER A 127 -7.56 9.09 15.58
CA SER A 127 -8.87 8.48 15.83
C SER A 127 -9.84 8.61 14.65
N GLU A 128 -9.51 9.42 13.65
CA GLU A 128 -10.37 9.72 12.51
C GLU A 128 -10.20 8.67 11.40
N TRP A 129 -11.04 7.63 11.42
CA TRP A 129 -11.01 6.53 10.43
C TRP A 129 -11.15 6.99 8.98
N ASN A 130 -11.76 8.15 8.73
CA ASN A 130 -11.83 8.76 7.41
C ASN A 130 -10.46 9.17 6.84
N ASN A 131 -9.43 9.25 7.68
CA ASN A 131 -8.05 9.52 7.28
C ASN A 131 -7.29 8.24 6.93
N TYR A 132 -7.89 7.05 7.08
CA TYR A 132 -7.24 5.79 6.74
C TYR A 132 -7.51 5.42 5.29
N TYR A 133 -6.45 5.01 4.60
CA TYR A 133 -6.43 4.66 3.19
C TYR A 133 -5.88 3.24 3.05
N PHE A 134 -6.73 2.33 2.59
CA PHE A 134 -6.40 0.91 2.45
C PHE A 134 -6.08 0.63 0.99
N LYS A 135 -4.82 0.27 0.73
CA LYS A 135 -4.33 -0.09 -0.60
C LYS A 135 -3.97 -1.57 -0.60
N PHE A 136 -4.48 -2.29 -1.59
CA PHE A 136 -4.24 -3.71 -1.76
C PHE A 136 -3.73 -4.03 -3.17
N SER A 137 -2.61 -4.74 -3.27
CA SER A 137 -2.11 -5.33 -4.51
C SER A 137 -2.34 -6.83 -4.48
N VAL A 138 -3.20 -7.32 -5.36
CA VAL A 138 -3.45 -8.76 -5.48
C VAL A 138 -2.27 -9.39 -6.20
N GLU A 139 -1.48 -10.20 -5.48
CA GLU A 139 -0.22 -10.74 -6.00
C GLU A 139 -0.41 -11.93 -6.94
N THR A 140 -1.51 -12.69 -6.78
CA THR A 140 -1.86 -13.83 -7.61
C THR A 140 -2.44 -13.35 -8.95
N ASP A 141 -2.14 -14.07 -10.03
CA ASP A 141 -2.63 -13.83 -11.38
C ASP A 141 -3.82 -14.75 -11.76
N LYS A 142 -4.18 -15.68 -10.87
CA LYS A 142 -5.32 -16.58 -11.07
C LYS A 142 -6.63 -15.85 -10.84
N THR A 143 -7.40 -15.67 -11.91
CA THR A 143 -8.65 -14.88 -11.93
C THR A 143 -9.60 -15.17 -10.77
N GLU A 144 -9.85 -16.44 -10.45
CA GLU A 144 -10.79 -16.80 -9.36
C GLU A 144 -10.26 -16.42 -7.97
N GLU A 145 -8.96 -16.62 -7.72
CA GLU A 145 -8.34 -16.20 -6.46
C GLU A 145 -8.33 -14.66 -6.36
N VAL A 146 -8.06 -13.97 -7.46
CA VAL A 146 -8.15 -12.50 -7.53
C VAL A 146 -9.55 -12.03 -7.17
N LYS A 147 -10.57 -12.65 -7.76
CA LYS A 147 -11.97 -12.30 -7.51
C LYS A 147 -12.34 -12.51 -6.04
N ASP A 148 -12.02 -13.66 -5.45
CA ASP A 148 -12.30 -13.93 -4.02
C ASP A 148 -11.67 -12.87 -3.10
N LEU A 149 -10.38 -12.59 -3.31
CA LEU A 149 -9.65 -11.61 -2.49
C LEU A 149 -10.23 -10.19 -2.63
N LEU A 150 -10.66 -9.80 -3.83
CA LEU A 150 -11.27 -8.50 -4.07
C LEU A 150 -12.71 -8.42 -3.53
N ASP A 151 -13.51 -9.48 -3.64
CA ASP A 151 -14.84 -9.55 -3.03
C ASP A 151 -14.75 -9.32 -1.52
N ARG A 152 -13.83 -10.03 -0.85
CA ARG A 152 -13.54 -9.86 0.58
C ARG A 152 -13.07 -8.45 0.88
N PHE A 153 -12.09 -7.92 0.16
CA PHE A 153 -11.57 -6.56 0.35
C PHE A 153 -12.65 -5.48 0.23
N TYR A 154 -13.49 -5.54 -0.83
CA TYR A 154 -14.51 -4.52 -1.07
C TYR A 154 -15.71 -4.64 -0.14
N SER A 155 -15.97 -5.83 0.43
CA SER A 155 -16.98 -6.04 1.48
C SER A 155 -16.66 -5.31 2.80
N LEU A 156 -15.39 -5.03 3.08
CA LEU A 156 -14.96 -4.38 4.32
C LEU A 156 -15.50 -2.95 4.40
N ALA A 157 -15.96 -2.53 5.58
CA ALA A 157 -16.58 -1.22 5.82
C ALA A 157 -15.57 -0.04 5.85
N PHE A 158 -14.47 -0.14 5.12
CA PHE A 158 -13.51 0.96 4.95
C PHE A 158 -13.99 1.94 3.88
N LYS A 159 -13.88 3.24 4.17
CA LYS A 159 -14.27 4.31 3.24
C LYS A 159 -13.30 4.41 2.06
N ASN A 160 -12.01 4.61 2.33
CA ASN A 160 -11.02 4.87 1.30
C ASN A 160 -10.26 3.57 0.97
N LYS A 161 -10.73 2.90 -0.08
CA LYS A 161 -10.12 1.67 -0.60
C LYS A 161 -9.49 1.94 -1.96
N LEU A 162 -8.42 1.22 -2.29
CA LEU A 162 -7.79 1.17 -3.59
C LEU A 162 -7.25 -0.24 -3.82
N SER A 163 -7.56 -0.85 -4.95
CA SER A 163 -6.96 -2.14 -5.31
C SER A 163 -6.26 -2.09 -6.66
N PHE A 164 -5.23 -2.93 -6.80
CA PHE A 164 -4.54 -3.21 -8.05
C PHE A 164 -4.52 -4.71 -8.29
N ALA A 165 -4.88 -5.15 -9.50
CA ALA A 165 -4.73 -6.54 -9.93
C ALA A 165 -4.55 -6.62 -11.45
N THR A 166 -4.18 -7.79 -11.95
CA THR A 166 -4.10 -8.09 -13.39
C THR A 166 -5.43 -8.60 -13.97
N SER A 167 -6.43 -8.88 -13.12
CA SER A 167 -7.80 -9.22 -13.52
C SER A 167 -8.75 -8.05 -13.26
N ALA A 168 -9.72 -7.84 -14.17
CA ALA A 168 -10.72 -6.79 -14.03
C ALA A 168 -11.69 -7.07 -12.87
N TYR A 169 -12.12 -6.00 -12.20
CA TYR A 169 -13.10 -6.08 -11.11
C TYR A 169 -14.04 -4.86 -11.12
N GLN A 170 -15.31 -5.06 -10.79
CA GLN A 170 -16.33 -4.02 -10.84
C GLN A 170 -16.26 -3.11 -9.60
N SER A 171 -15.34 -2.15 -9.61
CA SER A 171 -15.26 -1.08 -8.60
C SER A 171 -14.61 0.17 -9.18
N ALA A 172 -15.15 1.34 -8.83
CA ALA A 172 -14.56 2.63 -9.22
C ALA A 172 -13.19 2.89 -8.59
N ASN A 173 -12.84 2.12 -7.56
CA ASN A 173 -11.58 2.20 -6.83
C ASN A 173 -10.64 1.03 -7.12
N HIS A 174 -10.88 0.30 -8.22
CA HIS A 174 -10.03 -0.79 -8.69
C HIS A 174 -9.25 -0.33 -9.94
N ILE A 175 -7.96 -0.63 -9.97
CA ILE A 175 -7.08 -0.33 -11.10
C ILE A 175 -6.60 -1.65 -11.72
N LEU A 176 -7.05 -1.89 -12.94
CA LEU A 176 -6.53 -2.99 -13.77
C LEU A 176 -5.13 -2.65 -14.27
N ILE A 177 -4.18 -3.53 -14.00
CA ILE A 177 -2.83 -3.48 -14.54
C ILE A 177 -2.74 -4.47 -15.71
N LYS A 178 -2.62 -3.93 -16.93
CA LYS A 178 -2.53 -4.70 -18.18
C LYS A 178 -1.11 -5.24 -18.40
N GLU A 179 -0.62 -6.03 -17.46
CA GLU A 179 0.65 -6.76 -17.50
C GLU A 179 0.41 -8.19 -17.03
N ASP A 180 1.28 -9.13 -17.40
CA ASP A 180 1.13 -10.55 -17.01
C ASP A 180 1.23 -10.74 -15.49
N LYS A 181 2.05 -9.93 -14.84
CA LYS A 181 2.27 -9.94 -13.39
C LYS A 181 2.20 -8.54 -12.83
N LEU A 182 1.76 -8.45 -11.58
CA LEU A 182 1.70 -7.16 -10.91
C LEU A 182 3.12 -6.66 -10.60
N PRO A 183 3.45 -5.39 -10.91
CA PRO A 183 4.72 -4.80 -10.55
C PRO A 183 4.91 -4.71 -9.02
N ASP A 184 6.17 -4.62 -8.59
CA ASP A 184 6.50 -4.34 -7.19
C ASP A 184 5.94 -2.97 -6.73
N GLY A 185 5.92 -2.73 -5.41
CA GLY A 185 5.33 -1.51 -4.84
C GLY A 185 5.93 -0.19 -5.34
N LEU A 186 7.24 -0.13 -5.62
CA LEU A 186 7.90 1.08 -6.13
C LEU A 186 7.56 1.33 -7.60
N SER A 187 7.58 0.27 -8.40
CA SER A 187 7.16 0.29 -9.81
C SER A 187 5.69 0.67 -9.93
N LEU A 188 4.83 0.08 -9.11
CA LEU A 188 3.40 0.36 -9.06
C LEU A 188 3.10 1.80 -8.61
N TYR A 189 3.86 2.34 -7.66
CA TYR A 189 3.78 3.75 -7.28
C TYR A 189 4.13 4.66 -8.46
N SER A 190 5.21 4.35 -9.17
CA SER A 190 5.63 5.11 -10.37
C SER A 190 4.56 5.09 -11.47
N ILE A 191 3.93 3.93 -11.69
CA ILE A 191 2.82 3.75 -12.63
C ILE A 191 1.58 4.50 -12.13
N SER A 192 1.28 4.48 -10.83
CA SER A 192 0.13 5.17 -10.24
C SER A 192 0.13 6.67 -10.56
N ARG A 193 1.31 7.31 -10.55
CA ARG A 193 1.48 8.73 -10.94
C ARG A 193 1.10 9.02 -12.39
N ILE A 194 1.06 8.00 -13.25
CA ILE A 194 0.60 8.09 -14.64
C ILE A 194 -0.89 7.78 -14.73
N LEU A 195 -1.38 6.84 -13.93
CA LEU A 195 -2.75 6.33 -14.05
C LEU A 195 -3.80 7.27 -13.44
N PHE A 196 -3.58 7.75 -12.22
CA PHE A 196 -4.53 8.59 -11.51
C PHE A 196 -3.86 9.67 -10.64
N ASP A 197 -4.65 10.68 -10.25
CA ASP A 197 -4.26 11.77 -9.36
C ASP A 197 -4.29 11.26 -7.90
N VAL A 198 -3.11 10.85 -7.41
CA VAL A 198 -2.92 10.31 -6.06
C VAL A 198 -3.31 11.34 -4.99
N GLU A 199 -2.96 12.60 -5.19
CA GLU A 199 -3.32 13.67 -4.27
C GLU A 199 -4.84 13.87 -4.22
N TYR A 200 -5.52 13.84 -5.36
CA TYR A 200 -6.98 13.92 -5.41
C TYR A 200 -7.63 12.74 -4.70
N TRP A 201 -7.08 11.53 -4.86
CA TRP A 201 -7.55 10.35 -4.14
C TRP A 201 -7.36 10.50 -2.62
N LEU A 202 -6.21 10.99 -2.15
CA LEU A 202 -5.94 11.25 -0.72
C LEU A 202 -6.77 12.39 -0.10
N ILE A 203 -7.40 13.23 -0.92
CA ILE A 203 -8.28 14.31 -0.44
C ILE A 203 -9.75 13.89 -0.51
N ASN A 204 -10.14 13.15 -1.55
CA ASN A 204 -11.55 12.91 -1.88
C ASN A 204 -11.99 11.45 -1.75
N GLY A 205 -11.05 10.51 -1.52
CA GLY A 205 -11.31 9.07 -1.51
C GLY A 205 -11.73 8.50 -2.86
N LYS A 206 -11.56 9.24 -3.96
CA LYS A 206 -12.02 8.90 -5.31
C LYS A 206 -10.87 8.88 -6.30
N ILE A 207 -10.86 7.87 -7.17
CA ILE A 207 -9.92 7.83 -8.29
C ILE A 207 -10.32 8.88 -9.32
N LYS A 208 -9.35 9.70 -9.73
CA LYS A 208 -9.46 10.63 -10.86
C LYS A 208 -8.33 10.33 -11.83
N ASN A 209 -8.67 9.91 -13.04
CA ASN A 209 -7.67 9.64 -14.07
C ASN A 209 -6.80 10.86 -14.33
N THR A 210 -5.49 10.65 -14.53
CA THR A 210 -4.65 11.74 -15.03
C THR A 210 -5.02 12.05 -16.48
N PHE A 211 -4.69 13.27 -16.92
CA PHE A 211 -4.81 13.66 -18.31
C PHE A 211 -4.10 12.67 -19.27
N TRP A 212 -2.93 12.18 -18.88
CA TRP A 212 -2.17 11.21 -19.67
C TRP A 212 -2.87 9.86 -19.79
N ASN A 213 -3.46 9.37 -18.71
CA ASN A 213 -4.22 8.13 -18.76
C ASN A 213 -5.45 8.27 -19.68
N THR A 214 -6.14 9.41 -19.63
CA THR A 214 -7.27 9.70 -20.52
C THR A 214 -6.87 9.73 -21.99
N LEU A 215 -5.69 10.26 -22.31
CA LEU A 215 -5.18 10.31 -23.69
C LEU A 215 -4.75 8.93 -24.23
N VAL A 216 -4.12 8.11 -23.40
CA VAL A 216 -3.49 6.84 -23.83
C VAL A 216 -4.38 5.61 -23.55
N LYS A 217 -5.50 5.77 -22.83
CA LYS A 217 -6.43 4.68 -22.45
C LYS A 217 -5.74 3.47 -21.81
N ARG A 218 -4.81 3.72 -20.88
CA ARG A 218 -4.04 2.64 -20.22
C ARG A 218 -4.89 1.85 -19.23
N ILE A 219 -5.94 2.45 -18.69
CA ILE A 219 -7.01 1.77 -17.95
C ILE A 219 -8.21 1.63 -18.87
#